data_AF-A0A7S2W8P0-F1
#
_entry.id   AF-A0A7S2W8P0-F1
#
_cell.length_a   1.000
_cell.length_b   1.000
_cell.length_c   1.000
_cell.angle_alpha   90.00
_cell.angle_beta   90.00
_cell.angle_gamma   90.00
#
_symmetry.space_group_name_H-M   'P 1'
#
loop_
_entity.id
_entity.type
_entity.pdbx_description
1 polymer ?
#
loop_
_entity_poly.entity_id
_entity_poly.type
_entity_poly.pdbx_seq_one_letter_code
_entity_poly.pdbx_strand_id
1 'polypeptide(L)'
;QQEWQQDVFDEAGVPYQSIWYALGYFFSFVSLTAGVSHVACYHFNDIKDVVLKGASEGNYGISKHALRIGESQTRHLRISGAVMAIAVTGIFIGMNYAYDITMPWWAVLAAVAMAVFFILPIGVIQGVTGTQLGLNILCELFGGLMLPHNPNGAILVKVTGYMAMSHALNMVANMKAGQYLGIKYKEVFYMQVWGTIIACLADSTAYRMVMNANLIDRVPGWHSSALQVYETAAYMWGGIGPWTVWMGPDSHYYGLFWGGLAI
;
A
#
# COMPACT_ATOMS: atom_id res chain seq x y z
N GLN A 1 12.61 4.00 -20.84
CA GLN A 1 12.92 3.48 -19.51
C GLN A 1 14.20 4.18 -19.09
N GLN A 2 14.14 5.07 -18.11
CA GLN A 2 15.36 5.63 -17.52
C GLN A 2 15.85 4.62 -16.48
N GLU A 3 17.04 4.09 -16.68
CA GLU A 3 17.71 3.21 -15.73
C GLU A 3 18.42 4.05 -14.66
N TRP A 4 18.58 3.50 -13.46
CA TRP A 4 19.33 4.12 -12.38
C TRP A 4 20.79 4.37 -12.82
N GLN A 5 21.27 5.60 -12.71
CA GLN A 5 22.63 6.00 -13.09
C GLN A 5 23.44 6.33 -11.84
N GLN A 6 24.28 5.38 -11.42
CA GLN A 6 25.13 5.54 -10.23
C GLN A 6 26.16 6.67 -10.41
N ASP A 7 26.75 6.81 -11.60
CA ASP A 7 27.79 7.82 -11.87
C ASP A 7 27.29 9.26 -11.66
N VAL A 8 26.04 9.54 -12.03
CA VAL A 8 25.40 10.85 -11.81
C VAL A 8 25.17 11.11 -10.34
N PHE A 9 24.79 10.08 -9.57
CA PHE A 9 24.62 10.19 -8.14
C PHE A 9 25.96 10.44 -7.43
N ASP A 10 27.02 9.77 -7.84
CA ASP A 10 28.35 9.91 -7.24
C ASP A 10 28.93 11.32 -7.50
N GLU A 11 28.59 11.96 -8.63
CA GLU A 11 28.96 13.36 -8.92
C GLU A 11 28.08 14.39 -8.18
N ALA A 12 26.76 14.16 -8.12
CA ALA A 12 25.80 15.14 -7.58
C ALA A 12 25.61 15.05 -6.06
N GLY A 13 25.85 13.88 -5.46
CA GLY A 13 25.61 13.61 -4.04
C GLY A 13 24.14 13.43 -3.67
N VAL A 14 23.87 13.34 -2.35
CA VAL A 14 22.52 13.12 -1.81
C VAL A 14 21.65 14.38 -2.05
N PRO A 15 20.48 14.26 -2.71
CA PRO A 15 19.64 15.40 -3.01
C PRO A 15 18.94 15.93 -1.75
N TYR A 16 18.89 17.25 -1.62
CA TYR A 16 18.14 17.92 -0.56
C TYR A 16 16.64 17.97 -0.89
N GLN A 17 15.83 17.51 0.05
CA GLN A 17 14.40 17.71 0.10
C GLN A 17 14.06 19.11 0.61
N SER A 18 12.94 19.65 0.11
CA SER A 18 12.37 20.85 0.69
C SER A 18 11.97 20.58 2.14
N ILE A 19 12.01 21.62 2.98
CA ILE A 19 11.65 21.49 4.40
C ILE A 19 10.22 20.96 4.59
N TRP A 20 9.32 21.31 3.67
CA TRP A 20 7.95 20.80 3.64
C TRP A 20 7.90 19.28 3.47
N TYR A 21 8.65 18.73 2.51
CA TYR A 21 8.73 17.28 2.32
C TYR A 21 9.41 16.60 3.51
N ALA A 22 10.54 17.14 3.98
CA ALA A 22 11.28 16.57 5.10
C ALA A 22 10.42 16.47 6.38
N LEU A 23 9.69 17.53 6.73
CA LEU A 23 8.76 17.52 7.86
C LEU A 23 7.54 16.64 7.60
N GLY A 24 7.04 16.60 6.37
CA GLY A 24 5.95 15.70 5.99
C GLY A 24 6.31 14.23 6.21
N TYR A 25 7.53 13.82 5.82
CA TYR A 25 8.03 12.49 6.09
C TYR A 25 8.21 12.22 7.59
N PHE A 26 8.76 13.18 8.35
CA PHE A 26 8.87 13.08 9.81
C PHE A 26 7.52 12.78 10.47
N PHE A 27 6.50 13.61 10.23
CA PHE A 27 5.18 13.40 10.81
C PHE A 27 4.50 12.12 10.32
N SER A 28 4.84 11.67 9.11
CA SER A 28 4.35 10.37 8.62
C SER A 28 4.95 9.20 9.39
N PHE A 29 6.24 9.24 9.72
CA PHE A 29 6.87 8.23 10.57
C PHE A 29 6.29 8.25 11.99
N VAL A 30 6.13 9.44 12.59
CA VAL A 30 5.50 9.60 13.91
C VAL A 30 4.08 9.04 13.92
N SER A 31 3.25 9.41 12.94
CA SER A 31 1.87 8.95 12.88
C SER A 31 1.77 7.45 12.74
N LEU A 32 2.76 6.83 12.09
CA LEU A 32 2.79 5.41 11.84
C LEU A 32 3.19 4.62 13.09
N THR A 33 4.27 5.03 13.77
CA THR A 33 4.69 4.38 15.02
C THR A 33 3.67 4.61 16.11
N ALA A 34 3.17 5.83 16.28
CA ALA A 34 2.11 6.13 17.23
C ALA A 34 0.85 5.31 16.94
N GLY A 35 0.46 5.16 15.67
CA GLY A 35 -0.68 4.34 15.27
C GLY A 35 -0.50 2.86 15.63
N VAL A 36 0.64 2.27 15.26
CA VAL A 36 0.94 0.86 15.57
C VAL A 36 1.02 0.64 17.08
N SER A 37 1.72 1.51 17.81
CA SER A 37 1.83 1.47 19.28
C SER A 37 0.47 1.59 19.95
N HIS A 38 -0.39 2.52 19.50
CA HIS A 38 -1.74 2.67 20.02
C HIS A 38 -2.56 1.39 19.83
N VAL A 39 -2.53 0.79 18.65
CA VAL A 39 -3.24 -0.49 18.40
C VAL A 39 -2.67 -1.61 19.26
N ALA A 40 -1.35 -1.71 19.36
CA ALA A 40 -0.68 -2.75 20.13
C ALA A 40 -0.95 -2.63 21.65
N CYS A 41 -1.07 -1.42 22.20
CA CYS A 41 -1.36 -1.22 23.61
C CYS A 41 -2.84 -1.38 23.95
N TYR A 42 -3.74 -0.81 23.14
CA TYR A 42 -5.16 -0.69 23.49
C TYR A 42 -6.06 -1.74 22.85
N HIS A 43 -5.71 -2.26 21.67
CA HIS A 43 -6.56 -3.17 20.90
C HIS A 43 -5.97 -4.57 20.71
N PHE A 44 -4.82 -4.86 21.31
CA PHE A 44 -4.16 -6.16 21.14
C PHE A 44 -4.99 -7.34 21.66
N ASN A 45 -5.66 -7.18 22.80
CA ASN A 45 -6.52 -8.23 23.34
C ASN A 45 -7.73 -8.50 22.43
N ASP A 46 -8.35 -7.45 21.88
CA ASP A 46 -9.45 -7.57 20.94
C ASP A 46 -9.00 -8.29 19.65
N ILE A 47 -7.85 -7.88 19.09
CA ILE A 47 -7.26 -8.51 17.90
C ILE A 47 -6.94 -9.98 18.19
N LYS A 48 -6.32 -10.26 19.33
CA LYS A 48 -5.96 -11.62 19.75
C LYS A 48 -7.21 -12.51 19.87
N ASP A 49 -8.29 -12.00 20.45
CA ASP A 49 -9.54 -12.73 20.57
C ASP A 49 -10.18 -13.00 19.20
N VAL A 50 -10.22 -12.01 18.30
CA VAL A 50 -10.70 -12.21 16.92
C VAL A 50 -9.87 -13.25 16.18
N VAL A 51 -8.55 -13.21 16.30
CA VAL A 51 -7.62 -14.09 15.58
C VAL A 51 -7.67 -15.53 16.12
N LEU A 52 -7.75 -15.71 17.44
CA LEU A 52 -7.69 -17.03 18.07
C LEU A 52 -9.06 -17.70 18.23
N LYS A 53 -10.09 -16.94 18.61
CA LYS A 53 -11.43 -17.45 18.95
C LYS A 53 -12.44 -17.23 17.82
N GLY A 54 -12.11 -16.37 16.86
CA GLY A 54 -13.01 -16.02 15.76
C GLY A 54 -13.94 -14.85 16.11
N ALA A 55 -14.38 -14.14 15.08
CA ALA A 55 -15.18 -12.92 15.23
C ALA A 55 -16.57 -13.14 15.87
N SER A 56 -17.10 -14.36 15.90
CA SER A 56 -18.44 -14.67 16.40
C SER A 56 -18.52 -14.96 17.90
N GLU A 57 -17.38 -15.16 18.57
CA GLU A 57 -17.31 -15.46 20.01
C GLU A 57 -17.06 -14.22 20.88
N GLY A 58 -16.63 -13.09 20.30
CA GLY A 58 -16.37 -11.87 21.06
C GLY A 58 -17.63 -11.10 21.43
N ASN A 59 -17.54 -10.32 22.52
CA ASN A 59 -18.63 -9.51 23.05
C ASN A 59 -18.68 -8.14 22.35
N TYR A 60 -18.86 -8.16 21.03
CA TYR A 60 -19.00 -6.95 20.23
C TYR A 60 -20.45 -6.45 20.33
N GLY A 61 -20.69 -5.14 20.37
CA GLY A 61 -22.04 -4.54 20.34
C GLY A 61 -22.85 -4.83 19.04
N ILE A 62 -22.38 -5.79 18.23
CA ILE A 62 -22.98 -6.28 17.00
C ILE A 62 -23.71 -7.59 17.32
N SER A 63 -24.95 -7.73 16.83
CA SER A 63 -25.72 -8.96 17.02
C SER A 63 -24.92 -10.19 16.57
N LYS A 64 -24.78 -11.18 17.48
CA LYS A 64 -24.17 -12.49 17.18
C LYS A 64 -24.82 -13.17 15.97
N HIS A 65 -26.09 -12.87 15.69
CA HIS A 65 -26.78 -13.35 14.51
C HIS A 65 -26.20 -12.76 13.21
N ALA A 66 -25.90 -11.46 13.19
CA ALA A 66 -25.31 -10.79 12.03
C ALA A 66 -23.87 -11.27 11.77
N LEU A 67 -23.10 -11.52 12.83
CA LEU A 67 -21.76 -12.12 12.75
C LEU A 67 -21.80 -13.55 12.19
N ARG A 68 -22.73 -14.39 12.68
CA ARG A 68 -22.92 -15.76 12.19
C ARG A 68 -23.40 -15.84 10.74
N ILE A 69 -24.26 -14.92 10.32
CA ILE A 69 -24.66 -14.81 8.90
C ILE A 69 -23.44 -14.48 8.05
N GLY A 70 -22.60 -13.52 8.47
CA GLY A 70 -21.33 -13.23 7.80
C GLY A 70 -20.40 -14.44 7.74
N GLU A 71 -20.24 -15.17 8.84
CA GLU A 71 -19.37 -16.34 8.93
C GLU A 71 -19.83 -17.50 8.00
N SER A 72 -21.13 -17.76 7.93
CA SER A 72 -21.68 -18.77 7.01
C SER A 72 -21.51 -18.40 5.53
N GLN A 73 -21.64 -17.11 5.21
CA GLN A 73 -21.54 -16.60 3.84
C GLN A 73 -20.08 -16.52 3.36
N THR A 74 -19.13 -16.35 4.28
CA THR A 74 -17.72 -16.09 3.98
C THR A 74 -16.90 -17.33 3.66
N ARG A 75 -17.33 -18.56 4.01
CA ARG A 75 -16.53 -19.77 3.70
C ARG A 75 -16.21 -19.91 2.22
N HIS A 76 -17.20 -19.72 1.35
CA HIS A 76 -16.98 -19.73 -0.10
C HIS A 76 -16.10 -18.56 -0.54
N LEU A 77 -16.31 -17.37 0.01
CA LEU A 77 -15.53 -16.17 -0.32
C LEU A 77 -14.07 -16.31 0.08
N ARG A 78 -13.76 -16.99 1.19
CA ARG A 78 -12.39 -17.25 1.62
C ARG A 78 -11.65 -18.11 0.60
N ILE A 79 -12.30 -19.16 0.11
CA ILE A 79 -11.71 -20.05 -0.90
C ILE A 79 -11.59 -19.32 -2.24
N SER A 80 -12.68 -18.73 -2.75
CA SER A 80 -12.65 -18.03 -4.04
C SER A 80 -11.71 -16.82 -4.02
N GLY A 81 -11.66 -16.09 -2.92
CA GLY A 81 -10.74 -14.97 -2.70
C GLY A 81 -9.28 -15.42 -2.59
N ALA A 82 -8.98 -16.52 -1.89
CA ALA A 82 -7.63 -17.07 -1.83
C ALA A 82 -7.14 -17.57 -3.19
N VAL A 83 -8.00 -18.28 -3.94
CA VAL A 83 -7.69 -18.71 -5.31
C VAL A 83 -7.44 -17.51 -6.22
N MET A 84 -8.28 -16.47 -6.13
CA MET A 84 -8.09 -15.23 -6.89
C MET A 84 -6.78 -14.53 -6.52
N ALA A 85 -6.45 -14.43 -5.23
CA ALA A 85 -5.21 -13.81 -4.77
C ALA A 85 -3.97 -14.56 -5.29
N ILE A 86 -3.97 -15.90 -5.24
CA ILE A 86 -2.89 -16.73 -5.77
C ILE A 86 -2.78 -16.55 -7.29
N ALA A 87 -3.90 -16.60 -8.02
CA ALA A 87 -3.92 -16.44 -9.48
C ALA A 87 -3.40 -15.06 -9.91
N VAL A 88 -3.87 -13.97 -9.29
CA VAL A 88 -3.44 -12.60 -9.60
C VAL A 88 -1.97 -12.39 -9.25
N THR A 89 -1.51 -12.92 -8.10
CA THR A 89 -0.09 -12.86 -7.72
C THR A 89 0.78 -13.61 -8.74
N GLY A 90 0.33 -14.79 -9.20
CA GLY A 90 1.03 -15.56 -10.24
C GLY A 90 1.10 -14.83 -11.58
N ILE A 91 -0.01 -14.21 -12.02
CA ILE A 91 -0.04 -13.38 -13.23
C ILE A 91 0.92 -12.19 -13.09
N PHE A 92 0.92 -11.51 -11.94
CA PHE A 92 1.79 -10.38 -11.69
C PHE A 92 3.28 -10.76 -11.72
N ILE A 93 3.65 -11.88 -11.10
CA ILE A 93 5.01 -12.42 -11.18
C ILE A 93 5.36 -12.77 -12.64
N GLY A 94 4.46 -13.42 -13.37
CA GLY A 94 4.67 -13.77 -14.78
C GLY A 94 4.87 -12.55 -15.67
N MET A 95 4.07 -11.49 -15.48
CA MET A 95 4.22 -10.22 -16.19
C MET A 95 5.54 -9.54 -15.85
N ASN A 96 6.00 -9.64 -14.60
CA ASN A 96 7.27 -9.06 -14.18
C ASN A 96 8.44 -9.59 -15.02
N TYR A 97 8.52 -10.91 -15.18
CA TYR A 97 9.53 -11.56 -16.01
C TYR A 97 9.32 -11.35 -17.51
N ALA A 98 8.07 -11.24 -17.98
CA ALA A 98 7.79 -11.02 -19.40
C ALA A 98 8.21 -9.62 -19.89
N TYR A 99 8.24 -8.63 -19.00
CA TYR A 99 8.58 -7.24 -19.30
C TYR A 99 9.96 -6.84 -18.76
N ASP A 100 10.81 -7.80 -18.41
CA ASP A 100 12.16 -7.60 -17.85
C ASP A 100 12.21 -6.57 -16.72
N ILE A 101 11.17 -6.54 -15.89
CA ILE A 101 11.18 -5.69 -14.70
C ILE A 101 12.13 -6.35 -13.71
N THR A 102 13.09 -5.59 -13.19
CA THR A 102 14.17 -6.10 -12.33
C THR A 102 13.70 -6.44 -10.91
N MET A 103 12.44 -6.83 -10.71
CA MET A 103 11.90 -7.16 -9.39
C MET A 103 11.84 -8.68 -9.18
N PRO A 104 12.53 -9.22 -8.16
CA PRO A 104 12.50 -10.64 -7.89
C PRO A 104 11.14 -11.09 -7.35
N TRP A 105 10.75 -12.33 -7.65
CA TRP A 105 9.46 -12.90 -7.25
C TRP A 105 9.19 -12.87 -5.75
N TRP A 106 10.22 -13.01 -4.90
CA TRP A 106 10.08 -12.98 -3.45
C TRP A 106 9.70 -11.60 -2.93
N ALA A 107 10.04 -10.52 -3.63
CA ALA A 107 9.69 -9.15 -3.25
C ALA A 107 8.17 -8.93 -3.33
N VAL A 108 7.49 -9.57 -4.29
CA VAL A 108 6.02 -9.58 -4.39
C VAL A 108 5.41 -10.19 -3.13
N LEU A 109 5.91 -11.35 -2.71
CA LEU A 109 5.39 -12.06 -1.53
C LEU A 109 5.64 -11.26 -0.25
N ALA A 110 6.82 -10.64 -0.13
CA ALA A 110 7.14 -9.76 0.99
C ALA A 110 6.22 -8.52 1.02
N ALA A 111 5.92 -7.90 -0.14
CA ALA A 111 4.98 -6.79 -0.23
C ALA A 111 3.56 -7.18 0.21
N VAL A 112 3.08 -8.36 -0.23
CA VAL A 112 1.78 -8.90 0.20
C VAL A 112 1.76 -9.23 1.69
N ALA A 113 2.83 -9.84 2.22
CA ALA A 113 2.94 -10.16 3.64
C ALA A 113 2.91 -8.89 4.50
N MET A 114 3.64 -7.85 4.09
CA MET A 114 3.61 -6.54 4.72
C MET A 114 2.20 -5.93 4.67
N ALA A 115 1.52 -5.97 3.53
CA ALA A 115 0.14 -5.49 3.41
C ALA A 115 -0.80 -6.21 4.39
N VAL A 116 -0.73 -7.55 4.46
CA VAL A 116 -1.53 -8.36 5.39
C VAL A 116 -1.26 -7.99 6.85
N PHE A 117 0.01 -7.78 7.21
CA PHE A 117 0.41 -7.40 8.56
C PHE A 117 -0.18 -6.04 8.96
N PHE A 118 -0.09 -5.04 8.09
CA PHE A 118 -0.54 -3.68 8.43
C PHE A 118 -2.02 -3.40 8.15
N ILE A 119 -2.75 -4.29 7.43
CA ILE A 119 -4.21 -4.20 7.25
C ILE A 119 -4.92 -4.09 8.61
N LEU A 120 -4.53 -4.92 9.58
CA LEU A 120 -5.20 -4.95 10.88
C LEU A 120 -5.03 -3.66 11.69
N PRO A 121 -3.81 -3.19 12.01
CA PRO A 121 -3.66 -1.98 12.81
C PRO A 121 -4.26 -0.75 12.14
N ILE A 122 -4.11 -0.61 10.83
CA ILE A 122 -4.63 0.57 10.14
C ILE A 122 -6.14 0.48 9.96
N GLY A 123 -6.69 -0.72 9.75
CA GLY A 123 -8.12 -0.92 9.74
C GLY A 123 -8.78 -0.58 11.08
N VAL A 124 -8.13 -0.89 12.21
CA VAL A 124 -8.60 -0.48 13.54
C VAL A 124 -8.60 1.04 13.68
N ILE A 125 -7.49 1.70 13.34
CA ILE A 125 -7.38 3.17 13.43
C ILE A 125 -8.40 3.84 12.52
N GLN A 126 -8.53 3.39 11.27
CA GLN A 126 -9.51 3.90 10.32
C GLN A 126 -10.94 3.65 10.81
N GLY A 127 -11.20 2.51 11.44
CA GLY A 127 -12.50 2.19 12.02
C GLY A 127 -12.90 3.08 13.20
N VAL A 128 -11.93 3.51 14.01
CA VAL A 128 -12.15 4.37 15.20
C VAL A 128 -12.18 5.86 14.83
N THR A 129 -11.22 6.29 14.02
CA THR A 129 -10.98 7.71 13.72
C THR A 129 -11.64 8.19 12.43
N GLY A 130 -12.06 7.27 11.56
CA GLY A 130 -12.50 7.57 10.19
C GLY A 130 -11.37 7.96 9.23
N THR A 131 -10.11 8.01 9.69
CA THR A 131 -8.97 8.44 8.88
C THR A 131 -8.07 7.26 8.52
N GLN A 132 -7.75 7.11 7.24
CA GLN A 132 -6.83 6.08 6.76
C GLN A 132 -5.39 6.59 6.83
N LEU A 133 -4.54 5.87 7.57
CA LEU A 133 -3.11 6.18 7.62
C LEU A 133 -2.43 5.80 6.29
N GLY A 134 -1.65 6.73 5.75
CA GLY A 134 -0.91 6.54 4.50
C GLY A 134 0.36 5.70 4.70
N LEU A 135 0.30 4.41 4.41
CA LEU A 135 1.46 3.49 4.40
C LEU A 135 2.41 3.63 3.21
N ASN A 136 2.13 4.60 2.34
CA ASN A 136 2.85 4.83 1.10
C ASN A 136 4.38 4.85 1.35
N ILE A 137 4.78 5.63 2.35
CA ILE A 137 6.17 5.85 2.74
C ILE A 137 6.79 4.60 3.35
N LEU A 138 6.02 3.82 4.12
CA LEU A 138 6.51 2.59 4.71
C LEU A 138 6.78 1.53 3.64
N CYS A 139 5.91 1.43 2.63
CA CYS A 139 6.10 0.51 1.52
C CYS A 139 7.28 0.93 0.64
N GLU A 140 7.50 2.23 0.46
CA GLU A 140 8.68 2.76 -0.22
C GLU A 140 9.96 2.50 0.57
N LEU A 141 9.93 2.67 1.90
CA LEU A 141 11.04 2.36 2.79
C LEU A 141 11.44 0.88 2.69
N PHE A 142 10.47 -0.04 2.86
CA PHE A 142 10.74 -1.46 2.74
C PHE A 142 11.16 -1.85 1.32
N GLY A 143 10.49 -1.32 0.29
CA GLY A 143 10.83 -1.58 -1.11
C GLY A 143 12.25 -1.14 -1.46
N GLY A 144 12.67 0.04 -1.00
CA GLY A 144 14.02 0.56 -1.19
C GLY A 144 15.10 -0.18 -0.42
N LEU A 145 14.79 -0.68 0.79
CA LEU A 145 15.70 -1.54 1.54
C LEU A 145 15.86 -2.93 0.90
N MET A 146 14.78 -3.48 0.35
CA MET A 146 14.77 -4.80 -0.28
C MET A 146 15.43 -4.79 -1.66
N LEU A 147 15.26 -3.70 -2.42
CA LEU A 147 15.70 -3.56 -3.80
C LEU A 147 16.51 -2.27 -3.97
N PRO A 148 17.74 -2.21 -3.39
CA PRO A 148 18.59 -1.05 -3.56
C PRO A 148 18.97 -0.87 -5.03
N HIS A 149 19.12 0.38 -5.46
CA HIS A 149 19.48 0.76 -6.85
C HIS A 149 18.46 0.32 -7.90
N ASN A 150 17.22 0.07 -7.49
CA ASN A 150 16.14 -0.33 -8.37
C ASN A 150 14.86 0.50 -8.15
N PRO A 151 14.76 1.68 -8.77
CA PRO A 151 13.58 2.54 -8.69
C PRO A 151 12.28 1.86 -9.13
N ASN A 152 12.35 1.10 -10.24
CA ASN A 152 11.17 0.44 -10.83
C ASN A 152 10.65 -0.68 -9.92
N GLY A 153 11.55 -1.48 -9.34
CA GLY A 153 11.20 -2.50 -8.35
C GLY A 153 10.57 -1.90 -7.10
N ALA A 154 11.11 -0.80 -6.58
CA ALA A 154 10.56 -0.12 -5.41
C ALA A 154 9.14 0.42 -5.64
N ILE A 155 8.86 1.01 -6.82
CA ILE A 155 7.50 1.43 -7.18
C ILE A 155 6.55 0.24 -7.20
N LEU A 156 6.96 -0.90 -7.76
CA LEU A 156 6.10 -2.08 -7.79
C LEU A 156 5.81 -2.61 -6.40
N VAL A 157 6.82 -2.68 -5.52
CA VAL A 157 6.60 -3.04 -4.10
C VAL A 157 5.62 -2.08 -3.45
N LYS A 158 5.75 -0.76 -3.69
CA LYS A 158 4.81 0.25 -3.22
C LYS A 158 3.39 0.01 -3.73
N VAL A 159 3.20 -0.21 -5.03
CA VAL A 159 1.87 -0.44 -5.62
C VAL A 159 1.27 -1.74 -5.06
N THR A 160 2.03 -2.83 -5.05
CA THR A 160 1.55 -4.13 -4.56
C THR A 160 1.27 -4.11 -3.06
N GLY A 161 2.07 -3.42 -2.25
CA GLY A 161 1.86 -3.34 -0.81
C GLY A 161 0.76 -2.34 -0.43
N TYR A 162 0.93 -1.07 -0.81
CA TYR A 162 0.05 0.02 -0.37
C TYR A 162 -1.32 -0.02 -1.06
N MET A 163 -1.37 -0.13 -2.39
CA MET A 163 -2.65 -0.08 -3.10
C MET A 163 -3.50 -1.31 -2.81
N ALA A 164 -2.89 -2.50 -2.79
CA ALA A 164 -3.63 -3.73 -2.45
C ALA A 164 -4.26 -3.66 -1.06
N MET A 165 -3.53 -3.13 -0.07
CA MET A 165 -4.09 -2.89 1.25
C MET A 165 -5.21 -1.84 1.21
N SER A 166 -5.01 -0.71 0.54
CA SER A 166 -6.04 0.33 0.47
C SER A 166 -7.34 -0.21 -0.14
N HIS A 167 -7.24 -1.02 -1.19
CA HIS A 167 -8.38 -1.73 -1.76
C HIS A 167 -8.97 -2.75 -0.77
N ALA A 168 -8.16 -3.47 0.00
CA ALA A 168 -8.65 -4.39 1.02
C ALA A 168 -9.45 -3.67 2.12
N LEU A 169 -8.96 -2.53 2.62
CA LEU A 169 -9.65 -1.71 3.63
C LEU A 169 -10.97 -1.15 3.10
N ASN A 170 -10.98 -0.62 1.88
CA ASN A 170 -12.21 -0.19 1.22
C ASN A 170 -13.19 -1.36 1.03
N MET A 171 -12.68 -2.55 0.70
CA MET A 171 -13.52 -3.74 0.56
C MET A 171 -14.18 -4.13 1.88
N VAL A 172 -13.45 -4.08 2.98
CA VAL A 172 -14.00 -4.32 4.33
C VAL A 172 -15.05 -3.27 4.70
N ALA A 173 -14.79 -1.99 4.40
CA ALA A 173 -15.76 -0.91 4.65
C ALA A 173 -17.07 -1.13 3.87
N ASN A 174 -16.97 -1.47 2.58
CA ASN A 174 -18.13 -1.77 1.74
C ASN A 174 -18.89 -3.02 2.19
N MET A 175 -18.18 -4.06 2.64
CA MET A 175 -18.80 -5.26 3.20
C MET A 175 -19.57 -4.94 4.49
N LYS A 176 -19.03 -4.07 5.35
CA LYS A 176 -19.73 -3.59 6.55
C LYS A 176 -20.97 -2.76 6.21
N ALA A 177 -20.89 -1.88 5.21
CA ALA A 177 -22.05 -1.15 4.70
C ALA A 177 -23.12 -2.10 4.13
N GLY A 178 -22.71 -3.11 3.36
CA GLY A 178 -23.58 -4.16 2.85
C GLY A 178 -24.31 -4.93 3.96
N GLN A 179 -23.62 -5.22 5.07
CA GLN A 179 -24.23 -5.83 6.26
C GLN A 179 -25.34 -4.95 6.84
N TYR A 180 -25.15 -3.63 6.91
CA TYR A 180 -26.17 -2.70 7.40
C TYR A 180 -27.38 -2.60 6.45
N LEU A 181 -27.16 -2.76 5.15
CA LEU A 181 -28.21 -2.74 4.13
C LEU A 181 -28.91 -4.11 3.93
N GLY A 182 -28.46 -5.16 4.63
CA GLY A 182 -28.99 -6.51 4.46
C GLY A 182 -28.58 -7.20 3.15
N ILE A 183 -27.57 -6.68 2.45
CA ILE A 183 -27.04 -7.27 1.21
C ILE A 183 -26.10 -8.43 1.57
N LYS A 184 -26.22 -9.55 0.85
CA LYS A 184 -25.33 -10.70 1.02
C LYS A 184 -23.89 -10.32 0.67
N TYR A 185 -22.92 -10.73 1.50
CA TYR A 185 -21.50 -10.47 1.29
C TYR A 185 -20.97 -10.93 -0.07
N LYS A 186 -21.52 -12.02 -0.63
CA LYS A 186 -21.10 -12.53 -1.94
C LYS A 186 -21.34 -11.52 -3.06
N GLU A 187 -22.51 -10.88 -3.04
CA GLU A 187 -22.88 -9.88 -4.06
C GLU A 187 -21.97 -8.66 -3.96
N VAL A 188 -21.74 -8.17 -2.74
CA VAL A 188 -20.85 -7.04 -2.48
C VAL A 188 -19.42 -7.32 -2.92
N PHE A 189 -18.93 -8.55 -2.74
CA PHE A 189 -17.61 -8.97 -3.22
C PHE A 189 -17.54 -8.95 -4.75
N TYR A 190 -18.49 -9.61 -5.45
CA TYR A 190 -18.47 -9.67 -6.91
C TYR A 190 -18.66 -8.29 -7.55
N MET A 191 -19.51 -7.43 -6.99
CA MET A 191 -19.68 -6.06 -7.45
C MET A 191 -18.37 -5.27 -7.39
N GLN A 192 -17.60 -5.41 -6.31
CA GLN A 192 -16.31 -4.73 -6.17
C GLN A 192 -15.25 -5.29 -7.11
N VAL A 193 -15.20 -6.60 -7.31
CA VAL A 193 -14.28 -7.23 -8.27
C VAL A 193 -14.59 -6.74 -9.69
N TRP A 194 -15.86 -6.78 -10.10
CA TRP A 194 -16.27 -6.28 -11.42
C TRP A 194 -16.03 -4.79 -11.59
N GLY A 195 -16.36 -3.98 -10.58
CA GLY A 195 -16.09 -2.54 -10.58
C GLY A 195 -14.60 -2.25 -10.75
N THR A 196 -13.74 -3.01 -10.08
CA THR A 196 -12.27 -2.88 -10.21
C THR A 196 -11.82 -3.22 -11.64
N ILE A 197 -12.29 -4.31 -12.23
CA ILE A 197 -11.93 -4.69 -13.61
C ILE A 197 -12.33 -3.60 -14.60
N ILE A 198 -13.56 -3.09 -14.51
CA ILE A 198 -14.05 -2.03 -15.40
C ILE A 198 -13.24 -0.74 -15.21
N ALA A 199 -12.98 -0.34 -13.97
CA ALA A 199 -12.17 0.83 -13.66
C ALA A 199 -10.75 0.69 -14.23
N CYS A 200 -10.09 -0.45 -14.04
CA CYS A 200 -8.76 -0.70 -14.60
C CYS A 200 -8.73 -0.61 -16.13
N LEU A 201 -9.75 -1.12 -16.83
CA LEU A 201 -9.84 -1.02 -18.29
C LEU A 201 -10.08 0.43 -18.75
N ALA A 202 -10.96 1.16 -18.06
CA ALA A 202 -11.23 2.56 -18.34
C ALA A 202 -9.96 3.42 -18.13
N ASP A 203 -9.29 3.27 -16.98
CA ASP A 203 -8.07 4.00 -16.64
C ASP A 203 -6.93 3.67 -17.61
N SER A 204 -6.76 2.40 -17.98
CA SER A 204 -5.74 1.98 -18.96
C SER A 204 -5.99 2.58 -20.34
N THR A 205 -7.26 2.68 -20.74
CA THR A 205 -7.65 3.27 -22.02
C THR A 205 -7.43 4.78 -22.00
N ALA A 206 -7.87 5.45 -20.93
CA ALA A 206 -7.66 6.89 -20.74
C ALA A 206 -6.17 7.25 -20.75
N TYR A 207 -5.34 6.49 -20.02
CA TYR A 207 -3.89 6.66 -20.03
C TYR A 207 -3.30 6.55 -21.44
N ARG A 208 -3.67 5.50 -22.19
CA ARG A 208 -3.21 5.33 -23.58
C ARG A 208 -3.65 6.46 -24.49
N MET A 209 -4.88 6.96 -24.35
CA MET A 209 -5.37 8.10 -25.14
C MET A 209 -4.55 9.37 -24.88
N VAL A 210 -4.28 9.66 -23.60
CA VAL A 210 -3.46 10.81 -23.18
C VAL A 210 -2.04 10.73 -23.75
N MET A 211 -1.40 9.58 -23.61
CA MET A 211 -0.04 9.36 -24.10
C MET A 211 0.04 9.40 -25.63
N ASN A 212 -0.89 8.76 -26.34
CA ASN A 212 -0.90 8.74 -27.81
C ASN A 212 -1.16 10.13 -28.42
N ALA A 213 -1.99 10.95 -27.78
CA ALA A 213 -2.27 12.31 -28.24
C ALA A 213 -1.16 13.32 -27.86
N ASN A 214 -0.16 12.88 -27.10
CA ASN A 214 0.93 13.66 -26.52
C ASN A 214 0.44 14.98 -25.87
N LEU A 215 -0.62 14.87 -25.08
CA LEU A 215 -1.28 16.05 -24.53
C LEU A 215 -0.44 16.74 -23.45
N ILE A 216 0.47 16.01 -22.80
CA ILE A 216 1.37 16.55 -21.76
C ILE A 216 2.32 17.60 -22.36
N ASP A 217 2.90 17.32 -23.53
CA ASP A 217 3.82 18.26 -24.19
C ASP A 217 3.08 19.34 -24.98
N ARG A 218 1.88 19.02 -25.51
CA ARG A 218 1.16 19.87 -26.46
C ARG A 218 0.25 20.91 -25.82
N VAL A 219 -0.25 20.67 -24.61
CA VAL A 219 -1.24 21.53 -23.98
C VAL A 219 -0.62 22.26 -22.79
N PRO A 220 -0.41 23.60 -22.89
CA PRO A 220 0.11 24.39 -21.78
C PRO A 220 -0.80 24.24 -20.54
N GLY A 221 -0.22 23.86 -19.40
CA GLY A 221 -0.97 23.62 -18.16
C GLY A 221 -1.31 22.15 -17.90
N TRP A 222 -1.21 21.28 -18.90
CA TRP A 222 -1.45 19.84 -18.76
C TRP A 222 -0.18 19.11 -18.34
N HIS A 223 0.16 19.26 -17.07
CA HIS A 223 1.35 18.62 -16.48
C HIS A 223 0.97 17.39 -15.67
N SER A 224 1.75 16.32 -15.77
CA SER A 224 1.59 15.11 -14.95
C SER A 224 2.34 15.25 -13.63
N SER A 225 1.93 16.21 -12.79
CA SER A 225 2.58 16.47 -11.49
C SER A 225 2.55 15.24 -10.57
N ALA A 226 1.45 14.49 -10.58
CA ALA A 226 1.35 13.25 -9.83
C ALA A 226 2.39 12.21 -10.29
N LEU A 227 2.56 12.02 -11.60
CA LEU A 227 3.54 11.07 -12.14
C LEU A 227 4.97 11.49 -11.79
N GLN A 228 5.29 12.78 -11.88
CA GLN A 228 6.60 13.30 -11.49
C GLN A 228 6.90 13.07 -10.00
N VAL A 229 5.91 13.21 -9.12
CA VAL A 229 6.07 12.87 -7.69
C VAL A 229 6.32 11.37 -7.50
N TYR A 230 5.63 10.50 -8.26
CA TYR A 230 5.90 9.06 -8.23
C TYR A 230 7.30 8.71 -8.72
N GLU A 231 7.75 9.32 -9.82
CA GLU A 231 9.09 9.11 -10.36
C GLU A 231 10.18 9.60 -9.40
N THR A 232 10.07 10.82 -8.90
CA THR A 232 11.05 11.39 -7.95
C THR A 232 11.11 10.60 -6.64
N ALA A 233 9.97 10.15 -6.11
CA ALA A 233 9.93 9.26 -4.94
C ALA A 233 10.61 7.91 -5.23
N ALA A 234 10.40 7.34 -6.41
CA ALA A 234 11.02 6.08 -6.80
C ALA A 234 12.55 6.16 -6.86
N TYR A 235 13.09 7.26 -7.40
CA TYR A 235 14.53 7.47 -7.42
C TYR A 235 15.09 7.71 -6.02
N MET A 236 14.37 8.45 -5.18
CA MET A 236 14.81 8.72 -3.81
C MET A 236 14.81 7.47 -2.93
N TRP A 237 13.71 6.72 -2.93
CA TRP A 237 13.54 5.54 -2.08
C TRP A 237 14.15 4.28 -2.70
N GLY A 238 13.98 4.04 -3.99
CA GLY A 238 14.46 2.83 -4.67
C GLY A 238 15.82 2.96 -5.33
N GLY A 239 16.14 4.14 -5.90
CA GLY A 239 17.41 4.38 -6.58
C GLY A 239 18.57 4.62 -5.59
N ILE A 240 18.50 5.72 -4.86
CA ILE A 240 19.50 6.10 -3.85
C ILE A 240 19.45 5.16 -2.64
N GLY A 241 18.23 4.77 -2.26
CA GLY A 241 17.98 3.90 -1.12
C GLY A 241 17.74 4.68 0.17
N PRO A 242 16.86 4.18 1.05
CA PRO A 242 16.51 4.85 2.30
C PRO A 242 17.67 4.92 3.30
N TRP A 243 18.61 3.98 3.23
CA TRP A 243 19.78 4.01 4.09
C TRP A 243 20.58 5.29 3.89
N THR A 244 20.89 5.59 2.63
CA THR A 244 21.69 6.75 2.25
C THR A 244 20.91 8.06 2.44
N VAL A 245 19.61 8.08 2.11
CA VAL A 245 18.81 9.32 2.21
C VAL A 245 18.38 9.62 3.63
N TRP A 246 17.97 8.63 4.44
CA TRP A 246 17.24 8.87 5.71
C TRP A 246 17.86 8.22 6.94
N MET A 247 18.38 6.99 6.84
CA MET A 247 18.66 6.17 8.03
C MET A 247 20.12 6.18 8.48
N GLY A 248 21.05 6.38 7.55
CA GLY A 248 22.48 6.26 7.76
C GLY A 248 23.08 7.43 8.55
N PRO A 249 24.21 7.23 9.23
CA PRO A 249 24.84 8.26 10.06
C PRO A 249 25.26 9.51 9.27
N ASP A 250 25.56 9.35 7.98
CA ASP A 250 25.94 10.44 7.09
C ASP A 250 24.74 11.13 6.40
N SER A 251 23.50 10.69 6.69
CA SER A 251 22.29 11.28 6.14
C SER A 251 21.98 12.64 6.77
N HIS A 252 21.60 13.61 5.93
CA HIS A 252 21.08 14.91 6.37
C HIS A 252 19.76 14.82 7.16
N TYR A 253 19.04 13.70 7.05
CA TYR A 253 17.72 13.48 7.64
C TYR A 253 17.71 12.44 8.77
N TYR A 254 18.89 11.97 9.20
CA TYR A 254 19.05 10.98 10.26
C TYR A 254 18.21 11.29 11.51
N GLY A 255 18.32 12.52 12.03
CA GLY A 255 17.60 12.95 13.23
C GLY A 255 16.08 12.97 13.04
N LEU A 256 15.59 13.30 11.84
CA LEU A 256 14.15 13.26 11.53
C LEU A 256 13.65 11.82 11.45
N PHE A 257 14.38 10.93 10.77
CA PHE A 257 13.95 9.54 10.66
C PHE A 257 13.87 8.86 12.03
N TRP A 258 14.95 8.86 12.80
CA TRP A 258 14.99 8.18 14.09
C TRP A 258 14.18 8.88 15.18
N GLY A 259 14.15 10.23 15.17
CA GLY A 259 13.27 10.99 16.05
C GLY A 259 11.79 10.69 15.76
N GLY A 260 11.43 10.46 14.50
CA GLY A 260 10.08 10.08 14.10
C GLY A 260 9.68 8.69 14.59
N LEU A 261 10.61 7.74 14.63
CA LEU A 261 10.37 6.37 15.08
C LEU A 261 10.40 6.17 16.61
N ALA A 262 10.95 7.13 17.36
CA ALA A 262 11.13 7.02 18.81
C ALA A 262 9.84 7.26 19.63
N ILE A 263 8.74 7.60 18.97
CA ILE A 263 7.41 7.88 19.56
C ILE A 263 6.51 6.65 19.43
#